data_AF-A0A4R1QGT4-F1
#
_entry.id   AF-A0A4R1QGT4-F1
#
_cell.length_a   1.000
_cell.length_b   1.000
_cell.length_c   1.000
_cell.angle_alpha   90.00
_cell.angle_beta   90.00
_cell.angle_gamma   90.00
#
_symmetry.space_group_name_H-M   'P 1'
#
loop_
_entity.id
_entity.type
_entity.pdbx_description
1 polymer ?
#
loop_
_entity_poly.entity_id
_entity_poly.type
_entity_poly.pdbx_seq_one_letter_code
_entity_poly.pdbx_strand_id
1 'polypeptide(L)'
;MRNTSIQQKIIKKFFEARVKNKQNYFVHPSYEMEQKLLQSLSRGLFQEAKLALDAINSQKRATLAKDPVRSLKNSLIGSCTLFTRAIINGGVHPETAYNLSDVFILQIEETNDIESLKQLEYEMLHSFIKTLNDEKRPSYNLVVNKTISFIHDEILNDLSLKRIASFVKVHPNYLSKIFKDEVGISITEYINRKRIEESKYFLLHSDLPISDIAILLGFCNQSYYTRLFKKYTSMTPLQFRNKYFQSMGTND
;
A
#
# COMPACT_ATOMS: atom_id res chain seq x y z
N MET A 1 -12.85 14.54 37.60
CA MET A 1 -11.54 14.97 38.15
C MET A 1 -10.48 13.83 38.10
N ARG A 2 -10.05 13.36 36.91
CA ARG A 2 -8.95 12.37 36.77
C ARG A 2 -7.88 12.72 35.72
N ASN A 3 -8.00 13.85 35.00
CA ASN A 3 -7.11 14.19 33.87
C ASN A 3 -5.84 14.98 34.22
N THR A 4 -5.72 15.52 35.44
CA THR A 4 -4.62 16.42 35.82
C THR A 4 -3.30 15.70 36.13
N SER A 5 -3.35 14.46 36.62
CA SER A 5 -2.14 13.74 37.09
C SER A 5 -1.26 13.21 35.95
N ILE A 6 -1.87 12.67 34.89
CA ILE A 6 -1.13 12.14 33.73
C ILE A 6 -0.45 13.30 32.97
N GLN A 7 -1.19 14.38 32.74
CA GLN A 7 -0.68 15.57 32.05
C GLN A 7 0.53 16.16 32.78
N GLN A 8 0.44 16.32 34.11
CA GLN A 8 1.57 16.82 34.93
C GLN A 8 2.79 15.90 34.87
N LYS A 9 2.60 14.57 34.91
CA LYS A 9 3.69 13.59 34.81
C LYS A 9 4.39 13.65 33.45
N ILE A 10 3.64 13.78 32.35
CA ILE A 10 4.20 13.89 31.00
C ILE A 10 4.98 15.18 30.84
N ILE A 11 4.42 16.31 31.28
CA ILE A 11 5.08 17.62 31.22
C ILE A 11 6.41 17.59 32.00
N LYS A 12 6.40 17.03 33.22
CA LYS A 12 7.63 16.87 34.02
C LYS A 12 8.68 16.03 33.28
N LYS A 13 8.29 14.85 32.77
CA LYS A 13 9.18 13.98 31.99
C LYS A 13 9.73 14.64 30.72
N PHE A 14 8.92 15.46 30.03
CA PHE A 14 9.34 16.21 28.86
C PHE A 14 10.46 17.21 29.21
N PHE A 15 10.29 17.98 30.30
CA PHE A 15 11.33 18.91 30.75
C PHE A 15 12.60 18.19 31.21
N GLU A 16 12.47 17.09 31.95
CA GLU A 16 13.61 16.25 32.36
C GLU A 16 14.39 15.71 31.15
N ALA A 17 13.68 15.20 30.13
CA ALA A 17 14.28 14.72 28.89
C ALA A 17 14.98 15.86 28.14
N ARG A 18 14.38 17.06 28.06
CA ARG A 18 14.98 18.23 27.40
C ARG A 18 16.28 18.68 28.08
N VAL A 19 16.32 18.70 29.41
CA VAL A 19 17.54 19.00 30.17
C VAL A 19 18.62 17.95 29.89
N LYS A 20 18.26 16.66 29.98
CA LYS A 20 19.18 15.55 29.70
C LYS A 20 19.73 15.59 28.27
N ASN A 21 18.91 15.93 27.27
CA ASN A 21 19.35 16.03 25.88
C ASN A 21 20.34 17.19 25.69
N LYS A 22 20.09 18.35 26.31
CA LYS A 22 21.03 19.47 26.29
C LYS A 22 22.37 19.12 26.95
N GLN A 23 22.34 18.46 28.11
CA GLN A 23 23.55 18.03 28.81
C GLN A 23 24.38 17.03 28.00
N ASN A 24 23.73 16.16 27.25
CA ASN A 24 24.38 15.16 26.41
C ASN A 24 24.67 15.63 24.98
N TYR A 25 24.48 16.93 24.69
CA TYR A 25 24.61 17.52 23.35
C TYR A 25 23.85 16.73 22.26
N PHE A 26 22.73 16.12 22.64
CA PHE A 26 21.91 15.34 21.73
C PHE A 26 20.98 16.26 20.95
N VAL A 27 21.03 16.16 19.62
CA VAL A 27 20.18 16.88 18.68
C VAL A 27 19.50 15.84 17.80
N HIS A 28 18.18 15.98 17.62
CA HIS A 28 17.45 15.14 16.68
C HIS A 28 17.83 15.51 15.24
N PRO A 29 17.76 14.56 14.29
CA PRO A 29 17.78 14.89 12.86
C PRO A 29 16.82 16.03 12.56
N SER A 30 17.28 16.98 11.74
CA SER A 30 16.49 18.15 11.42
C SER A 30 15.25 17.73 10.63
N TYR A 31 14.16 18.47 10.83
CA TYR A 31 12.93 18.25 10.06
C TYR A 31 13.17 18.38 8.55
N GLU A 32 14.12 19.21 8.14
CA GLU A 32 14.52 19.36 6.73
C GLU A 32 15.12 18.07 6.15
N MET A 33 15.96 17.35 6.91
CA MET A 33 16.53 16.07 6.48
C MET A 33 15.44 15.02 6.28
N GLU A 34 14.47 14.97 7.22
CA GLU A 34 13.30 14.10 7.08
C GLU A 34 12.49 14.46 5.83
N GLN A 35 12.16 15.74 5.62
CA GLN A 35 11.42 16.19 4.44
C GLN A 35 12.16 15.83 3.14
N LYS A 36 13.48 15.97 3.10
CA LYS A 36 14.30 15.58 1.94
C LYS A 36 14.16 14.08 1.65
N LEU A 37 14.29 13.24 2.67
CA LEU A 37 14.10 11.79 2.54
C LEU A 37 12.71 11.46 1.98
N LEU A 38 11.66 12.03 2.56
CA LEU A 38 10.28 11.75 2.15
C LEU A 38 9.96 12.25 0.73
N GLN A 39 10.49 13.40 0.33
CA GLN A 39 10.30 13.93 -1.03
C GLN A 39 11.01 13.08 -2.09
N SER A 40 12.25 12.65 -1.82
CA SER A 40 12.99 11.78 -2.74
C SER A 40 12.32 10.40 -2.83
N LEU A 41 11.84 9.88 -1.70
CA LEU A 41 11.10 8.62 -1.64
C LEU A 41 9.77 8.72 -2.41
N SER A 42 8.95 9.77 -2.21
CA SER A 42 7.69 9.97 -2.95
C SER A 42 7.88 10.17 -4.45
N ARG A 43 9.08 10.58 -4.88
CA ARG A 43 9.46 10.71 -6.29
C ARG A 43 10.11 9.45 -6.85
N GLY A 44 10.39 8.44 -6.03
CA GLY A 44 11.04 7.19 -6.44
C GLY A 44 12.53 7.34 -6.75
N LEU A 45 13.17 8.39 -6.24
CA LEU A 45 14.57 8.73 -6.46
C LEU A 45 15.44 7.97 -5.46
N PHE A 46 15.73 6.70 -5.75
CA PHE A 46 16.43 5.79 -4.81
C PHE A 46 17.75 6.35 -4.28
N GLN A 47 18.63 6.84 -5.17
CA GLN A 47 19.95 7.33 -4.76
C GLN A 47 19.85 8.55 -3.84
N GLU A 48 18.97 9.51 -4.14
CA GLU A 48 18.76 10.68 -3.28
C GLU A 48 18.17 10.32 -1.93
N ALA A 49 17.18 9.41 -1.92
CA ALA A 49 16.55 8.95 -0.70
C ALA A 49 17.56 8.20 0.18
N LYS A 50 18.40 7.35 -0.43
CA LYS A 50 19.48 6.66 0.29
C LYS A 50 20.47 7.64 0.91
N LEU A 51 20.93 8.64 0.16
CA LEU A 51 21.84 9.66 0.69
C LEU A 51 21.22 10.45 1.86
N ALA A 52 19.93 10.77 1.77
CA ALA A 52 19.21 11.43 2.86
C ALA A 52 19.10 10.52 4.10
N LEU A 53 18.82 9.23 3.91
CA LEU A 53 18.77 8.25 4.99
C LEU A 53 20.15 8.03 5.62
N ASP A 54 21.23 7.92 4.83
CA ASP A 54 22.61 7.82 5.30
C ASP A 54 22.96 9.03 6.18
N ALA A 55 22.57 10.23 5.75
CA ALA A 55 22.80 11.46 6.51
C ALA A 55 22.06 11.45 7.86
N ILE A 56 20.80 10.98 7.89
CA ILE A 56 20.03 10.81 9.13
C ILE A 56 20.70 9.75 10.04
N ASN A 57 21.12 8.63 9.46
CA ASN A 57 21.71 7.51 10.18
C ASN A 57 23.14 7.76 10.68
N SER A 58 23.83 8.76 10.13
CA SER A 58 25.11 9.25 10.66
C SER A 58 24.96 9.98 12.01
N GLN A 59 23.74 10.43 12.35
CA GLN A 59 23.44 11.09 13.62
C GLN A 59 23.05 10.09 14.70
N LYS A 60 23.25 10.49 15.96
CA LYS A 60 22.82 9.68 17.10
C LYS A 60 21.30 9.56 17.10
N ARG A 61 20.79 8.32 17.15
CA ARG A 61 19.36 8.05 17.30
C ARG A 61 18.86 8.35 18.72
N ALA A 62 17.59 8.71 18.82
CA ALA A 62 16.91 8.84 20.11
C ALA A 62 16.82 7.49 20.83
N THR A 63 16.99 7.50 22.16
CA THR A 63 16.78 6.31 23.00
C THR A 63 15.29 6.20 23.35
N LEU A 64 14.60 5.26 22.71
CA LEU A 64 13.15 5.04 22.79
C LEU A 64 12.78 3.87 23.72
N ALA A 65 13.76 3.10 24.18
CA ALA A 65 13.62 2.05 25.18
C ALA A 65 14.95 1.86 25.95
N LYS A 66 14.91 1.16 27.09
CA LYS A 66 16.13 0.80 27.84
C LYS A 66 17.00 -0.19 27.06
N ASP A 67 16.36 -1.17 26.45
CA ASP A 67 17.01 -2.15 25.61
C ASP A 67 17.33 -1.55 24.22
N PRO A 68 18.59 -1.64 23.73
CA PRO A 68 19.00 -1.04 22.46
C PRO A 68 18.25 -1.59 21.25
N VAL A 69 17.99 -2.90 21.22
CA VAL A 69 17.24 -3.55 20.13
C VAL A 69 15.82 -3.02 20.09
N ARG A 70 15.11 -3.01 21.22
CA ARG A 70 13.76 -2.46 21.34
C ARG A 70 13.69 -0.98 20.99
N SER A 71 14.72 -0.21 21.37
CA SER A 71 14.82 1.21 21.02
C SER A 71 14.91 1.41 19.51
N LEU A 72 15.70 0.58 18.82
CA LEU A 72 15.83 0.63 17.37
C LEU A 72 14.53 0.19 16.68
N LYS A 73 13.89 -0.90 17.12
CA LYS A 73 12.57 -1.33 16.62
C LYS A 73 11.55 -0.19 16.63
N ASN A 74 11.42 0.50 17.77
CA ASN A 74 10.51 1.64 17.90
C ASN A 74 10.82 2.76 16.89
N SER A 75 12.11 3.01 16.63
CA SER A 75 12.53 4.01 15.63
C SER A 75 12.16 3.57 14.21
N LEU A 76 12.40 2.30 13.87
CA LEU A 76 12.15 1.77 12.53
C LEU A 76 10.66 1.67 12.20
N ILE A 77 9.80 1.39 13.19
CA ILE A 77 8.33 1.47 13.02
C ILE A 77 7.91 2.91 12.66
N GLY A 78 8.57 3.91 13.25
CA GLY A 78 8.41 5.31 12.87
C GLY A 78 8.85 5.57 11.42
N SER A 79 10.04 5.10 11.03
CA SER A 79 10.53 5.19 9.64
C SER A 79 9.54 4.53 8.67
N CYS A 80 9.06 3.33 8.98
CA CYS A 80 8.07 2.59 8.18
C CYS A 80 6.82 3.42 7.96
N THR A 81 6.26 3.99 9.04
CA THR A 81 5.07 4.86 8.97
C THR A 81 5.29 6.04 8.03
N LEU A 82 6.45 6.70 8.12
CA LEU A 82 6.77 7.84 7.26
C LEU A 82 6.95 7.42 5.79
N PHE A 83 7.60 6.29 5.53
CA PHE A 83 7.80 5.77 4.18
C PHE A 83 6.47 5.41 3.53
N THR A 84 5.53 4.82 4.29
CA THR A 84 4.16 4.53 3.84
C THR A 84 3.46 5.79 3.38
N ARG A 85 3.52 6.87 4.15
CA ARG A 85 2.92 8.16 3.77
C ARG A 85 3.60 8.75 2.53
N ALA A 86 4.91 8.62 2.42
CA ALA A 86 5.66 9.13 1.27
C ALA A 86 5.31 8.38 -0.03
N ILE A 87 5.20 7.05 -0.03
CA ILE A 87 4.80 6.32 -1.25
C ILE A 87 3.34 6.56 -1.65
N ILE A 88 2.43 6.71 -0.67
CA ILE A 88 1.03 7.08 -0.93
C ILE A 88 0.98 8.45 -1.62
N ASN A 89 1.74 9.43 -1.10
CA ASN A 89 1.87 10.74 -1.74
C ASN A 89 2.53 10.67 -3.13
N GLY A 90 3.38 9.66 -3.34
CA GLY A 90 3.99 9.36 -4.63
C GLY A 90 3.06 8.71 -5.66
N GLY A 91 1.85 8.30 -5.24
CA GLY A 91 0.83 7.71 -6.10
C GLY A 91 0.56 6.23 -5.88
N VAL A 92 1.19 5.58 -4.88
CA VAL A 92 0.86 4.19 -4.51
C VAL A 92 -0.52 4.13 -3.87
N HIS A 93 -1.30 3.11 -4.24
CA HIS A 93 -2.59 2.84 -3.61
C HIS A 93 -2.43 2.61 -2.09
N PRO A 94 -3.26 3.24 -1.23
CA PRO A 94 -3.12 3.13 0.23
C PRO A 94 -3.09 1.68 0.73
N GLU A 95 -3.95 0.82 0.21
CA GLU A 95 -3.99 -0.60 0.61
C GLU A 95 -2.68 -1.34 0.29
N THR A 96 -2.07 -1.10 -0.87
CA THR A 96 -0.76 -1.68 -1.21
C THR A 96 0.31 -1.19 -0.23
N ALA A 97 0.30 0.11 0.06
CA ALA A 97 1.26 0.72 0.97
C ALA A 97 1.11 0.21 2.41
N TYR A 98 -0.13 0.02 2.89
CA TYR A 98 -0.40 -0.51 4.22
C TYR A 98 0.03 -1.97 4.35
N ASN A 99 -0.33 -2.81 3.39
CA ASN A 99 0.09 -4.22 3.37
C ASN A 99 1.62 -4.35 3.37
N LEU A 100 2.33 -3.52 2.61
CA LEU A 100 3.79 -3.47 2.64
C LEU A 100 4.32 -3.06 4.03
N SER A 101 3.70 -2.06 4.65
CA SER A 101 4.10 -1.58 5.97
C SER A 101 3.90 -2.63 7.07
N ASP A 102 2.81 -3.40 7.00
CA ASP A 102 2.51 -4.46 7.96
C ASP A 102 3.58 -5.56 7.92
N VAL A 103 3.98 -5.98 6.70
CA VAL A 103 5.06 -6.95 6.51
C VAL A 103 6.35 -6.47 7.16
N PHE A 104 6.76 -5.21 6.92
CA PHE A 104 7.98 -4.68 7.52
C PHE A 104 7.88 -4.48 9.04
N ILE A 105 6.72 -4.07 9.56
CA ILE A 105 6.52 -3.92 11.01
C ILE A 105 6.64 -5.29 11.71
N LEU A 106 6.06 -6.35 11.13
CA LEU A 106 6.21 -7.72 11.65
C LEU A 106 7.68 -8.17 11.60
N GLN A 107 8.36 -7.95 10.47
CA GLN A 107 9.78 -8.30 10.34
C GLN A 107 10.67 -7.54 11.35
N ILE A 108 10.39 -6.26 11.59
CA ILE A 108 11.06 -5.45 12.62
C ILE A 108 10.82 -6.06 14.00
N GLU A 109 9.59 -6.49 14.30
CA GLU A 109 9.26 -7.06 15.61
C GLU A 109 9.93 -8.42 15.84
N GLU A 110 10.08 -9.24 14.80
CA GLU A 110 10.73 -10.56 14.89
C GLU A 110 12.27 -10.48 14.94
N THR A 111 12.88 -9.43 14.36
CA THR A 111 14.34 -9.30 14.27
C THR A 111 14.96 -8.87 15.61
N ASN A 112 15.88 -9.65 16.16
CA ASN A 112 16.46 -9.39 17.50
C ASN A 112 17.94 -8.97 17.49
N ASP A 113 18.46 -8.60 16.31
CA ASP A 113 19.84 -8.17 16.10
C ASP A 113 19.91 -6.74 15.54
N ILE A 114 20.87 -5.94 16.02
CA ILE A 114 20.99 -4.52 15.68
C ILE A 114 21.44 -4.34 14.22
N GLU A 115 22.40 -5.13 13.75
CA GLU A 115 22.91 -4.98 12.38
C GLU A 115 21.85 -5.41 11.36
N SER A 116 21.13 -6.49 11.66
CA SER A 116 19.98 -6.95 10.87
C SER A 116 18.86 -5.90 10.82
N LEU A 117 18.56 -5.23 11.95
CA LEU A 117 17.57 -4.14 11.98
C LEU A 117 18.02 -2.93 11.15
N LYS A 118 19.31 -2.55 11.20
CA LYS A 118 19.84 -1.46 10.36
C LYS A 118 19.73 -1.80 8.89
N GLN A 119 20.10 -3.03 8.52
CA GLN A 119 20.00 -3.52 7.14
C GLN A 119 18.54 -3.52 6.66
N LEU A 120 17.61 -3.95 7.52
CA LEU A 120 16.18 -3.98 7.24
C LEU A 120 15.62 -2.58 6.91
N GLU A 121 16.14 -1.51 7.50
CA GLU A 121 15.70 -0.14 7.16
C GLU A 121 16.04 0.24 5.71
N TYR A 122 17.21 -0.17 5.20
CA TYR A 122 17.60 0.07 3.81
C TYR A 122 16.83 -0.84 2.83
N GLU A 123 16.55 -2.08 3.22
CA GLU A 123 15.69 -2.99 2.47
C GLU A 123 14.25 -2.46 2.38
N MET A 124 13.77 -1.87 3.46
CA MET A 124 12.49 -1.17 3.52
C MET A 124 12.50 0.01 2.56
N LEU A 125 13.51 0.90 2.61
CA LEU A 125 13.63 2.02 1.67
C LEU A 125 13.58 1.55 0.21
N HIS A 126 14.37 0.53 -0.13
CA HIS A 126 14.42 -0.04 -1.47
C HIS A 126 13.07 -0.61 -1.90
N SER A 127 12.43 -1.41 -1.04
CA SER A 127 11.15 -2.07 -1.34
C SER A 127 10.02 -1.07 -1.52
N PHE A 128 9.94 -0.03 -0.69
CA PHE A 128 8.95 1.04 -0.83
C PHE A 128 9.11 1.80 -2.14
N ILE A 129 10.34 2.17 -2.51
CA ILE A 129 10.62 2.86 -3.78
C ILE A 129 10.34 1.94 -4.96
N LYS A 130 10.67 0.65 -4.86
CA LYS A 130 10.34 -0.34 -5.87
C LYS A 130 8.83 -0.46 -6.06
N THR A 131 8.05 -0.62 -4.99
CA THR A 131 6.59 -0.65 -5.03
C THR A 131 6.03 0.63 -5.67
N LEU A 132 6.57 1.79 -5.33
CA LEU A 132 6.21 3.05 -5.97
C LEU A 132 6.49 3.05 -7.47
N ASN A 133 7.65 2.57 -7.90
CA ASN A 133 8.01 2.53 -9.31
C ASN A 133 7.24 1.45 -10.10
N ASP A 134 6.89 0.33 -9.46
CA ASP A 134 6.08 -0.75 -10.02
C ASP A 134 4.60 -0.35 -10.13
N GLU A 135 4.10 0.46 -9.19
CA GLU A 135 2.77 1.08 -9.23
C GLU A 135 2.71 2.31 -10.14
N LYS A 136 3.85 2.96 -10.43
CA LYS A 136 4.01 3.94 -11.52
C LYS A 136 3.93 3.27 -12.89
N ARG A 137 2.78 2.64 -13.15
CA ARG A 137 2.14 2.57 -14.46
C ARG A 137 1.89 4.00 -14.95
N PRO A 138 1.64 4.21 -16.26
CA PRO A 138 1.77 5.51 -16.92
C PRO A 138 1.08 6.62 -16.12
N SER A 139 1.73 7.79 -16.02
CA SER A 139 1.14 8.96 -15.36
C SER A 139 -0.11 9.39 -16.12
N TYR A 140 -1.24 8.88 -15.68
CA TYR A 140 -2.55 9.23 -16.19
C TYR A 140 -3.01 10.55 -15.59
N ASN A 141 -3.86 11.27 -16.30
CA ASN A 141 -4.57 12.43 -15.80
C ASN A 141 -5.31 12.08 -14.50
N LEU A 142 -5.43 13.07 -13.61
CA LEU A 142 -6.13 12.95 -12.33
C LEU A 142 -7.52 12.30 -12.45
N VAL A 143 -8.25 12.59 -13.54
CA VAL A 143 -9.57 11.99 -13.82
C VAL A 143 -9.47 10.48 -14.02
N VAL A 144 -8.47 10.02 -14.78
CA VAL A 144 -8.23 8.60 -15.07
C VAL A 144 -7.73 7.88 -13.83
N ASN A 145 -6.82 8.48 -13.05
CA ASN A 145 -6.37 7.90 -11.78
C ASN A 145 -7.53 7.72 -10.79
N LYS A 146 -8.34 8.76 -10.59
CA LYS A 146 -9.54 8.67 -9.73
C LYS A 146 -10.53 7.62 -10.23
N THR A 147 -10.64 7.46 -11.54
CA THR A 147 -11.49 6.42 -12.15
C THR A 147 -10.95 5.02 -11.84
N ILE A 148 -9.63 4.81 -11.97
CA ILE A 148 -8.99 3.54 -11.65
C ILE A 148 -9.18 3.19 -10.17
N SER A 149 -8.92 4.13 -9.26
CA SER A 149 -9.15 3.94 -7.82
C SER A 149 -10.60 3.59 -7.53
N PHE A 150 -11.55 4.33 -8.10
CA PHE A 150 -12.98 4.03 -7.94
C PHE A 150 -13.35 2.62 -8.43
N ILE A 151 -12.84 2.19 -9.58
CA ILE A 151 -13.09 0.84 -10.10
C ILE A 151 -12.55 -0.24 -9.15
N HIS A 152 -11.40 0.02 -8.52
CA HIS A 152 -10.78 -0.91 -7.57
C HIS A 152 -11.61 -1.02 -6.29
N ASP A 153 -11.95 0.12 -5.68
CA ASP A 153 -12.69 0.18 -4.42
C ASP A 153 -14.14 -0.36 -4.55
N GLU A 154 -14.72 -0.24 -5.75
CA GLU A 154 -16.12 -0.59 -6.03
C GLU A 154 -16.26 -1.82 -6.96
N ILE A 155 -15.26 -2.71 -6.99
CA ILE A 155 -15.17 -3.80 -7.99
C ILE A 155 -16.40 -4.75 -7.98
N LEU A 156 -17.00 -4.95 -6.80
CA LEU A 156 -18.20 -5.78 -6.58
C LEU A 156 -19.52 -5.02 -6.79
N ASN A 157 -19.48 -3.71 -6.96
CA ASN A 157 -20.66 -2.86 -7.09
C ASN A 157 -20.94 -2.48 -8.55
N ASP A 158 -21.98 -1.65 -8.77
CA ASP A 158 -22.27 -1.10 -10.09
C ASP A 158 -21.09 -0.25 -10.60
N LEU A 159 -20.53 -0.60 -11.75
CA LEU A 159 -19.45 0.15 -12.40
C LEU A 159 -19.90 0.73 -13.74
N SER A 160 -21.18 1.11 -13.85
CA SER A 160 -21.69 1.81 -15.01
C SER A 160 -20.89 3.10 -15.28
N LEU A 161 -20.62 3.37 -16.57
CA LEU A 161 -19.88 4.57 -16.99
C LEU A 161 -20.49 5.86 -16.41
N LYS A 162 -21.83 5.90 -16.29
CA LYS A 162 -22.57 7.03 -15.71
C LYS A 162 -22.24 7.24 -14.23
N ARG A 163 -22.15 6.17 -13.43
CA ARG A 163 -21.79 6.25 -12.00
C ARG A 163 -20.36 6.73 -11.83
N ILE A 164 -19.43 6.16 -12.58
CA ILE A 164 -18.01 6.53 -12.55
C ILE A 164 -17.83 8.00 -12.94
N ALA A 165 -18.43 8.42 -14.07
CA ALA A 165 -18.37 9.80 -14.55
C ALA A 165 -18.93 10.81 -13.52
N SER A 166 -20.00 10.43 -12.82
CA SER A 166 -20.58 11.25 -11.76
C SER A 166 -19.63 11.39 -10.55
N PHE A 167 -18.97 10.30 -10.15
CA PHE A 167 -17.99 10.30 -9.06
C PHE A 167 -16.79 11.19 -9.36
N VAL A 168 -16.23 11.08 -10.57
CA VAL A 168 -15.08 11.91 -11.01
C VAL A 168 -15.48 13.30 -11.52
N LYS A 169 -16.77 13.64 -11.49
CA LYS A 169 -17.34 14.95 -11.87
C LYS A 169 -17.03 15.39 -13.31
N VAL A 170 -17.15 14.48 -14.27
CA VAL A 170 -16.98 14.78 -15.71
C VAL A 170 -18.10 14.17 -16.55
N HIS A 171 -18.21 14.58 -17.82
CA HIS A 171 -19.17 13.99 -18.74
C HIS A 171 -18.75 12.55 -19.17
N PRO A 172 -19.67 11.57 -19.28
CA PRO A 172 -19.35 10.18 -19.65
C PRO A 172 -18.52 10.03 -20.93
N ASN A 173 -18.84 10.80 -21.97
CA ASN A 173 -18.10 10.75 -23.24
C ASN A 173 -16.65 11.24 -23.09
N TYR A 174 -16.43 12.28 -22.29
CA TYR A 174 -15.09 12.78 -22.00
C TYR A 174 -14.29 11.73 -21.24
N LEU A 175 -14.89 11.15 -20.19
CA LEU A 175 -14.27 10.08 -19.40
C LEU A 175 -13.88 8.88 -20.26
N SER A 176 -14.81 8.40 -21.11
CA SER A 176 -14.55 7.26 -21.98
C SER A 176 -13.40 7.52 -22.96
N LYS A 177 -13.32 8.74 -23.51
CA LYS A 177 -12.24 9.16 -24.40
C LYS A 177 -10.90 9.24 -23.68
N ILE A 178 -10.79 10.07 -22.64
CA ILE A 178 -9.52 10.29 -21.94
C ILE A 178 -8.99 9.00 -21.32
N PHE A 179 -9.86 8.14 -20.77
CA PHE A 179 -9.43 6.87 -20.22
C PHE A 179 -8.89 5.94 -21.30
N LYS A 180 -9.52 5.85 -22.47
CA LYS A 180 -9.02 5.01 -23.57
C LYS A 180 -7.71 5.56 -24.13
N ASP A 181 -7.62 6.88 -24.29
CA ASP A 181 -6.43 7.55 -24.83
C ASP A 181 -5.22 7.34 -23.92
N GLU A 182 -5.43 7.35 -22.61
CA GLU A 182 -4.37 7.17 -21.62
C GLU A 182 -4.08 5.71 -21.30
N VAL A 183 -5.09 4.91 -20.95
CA VAL A 183 -4.96 3.52 -20.50
C VAL A 183 -4.79 2.55 -21.68
N GLY A 184 -5.09 2.98 -22.91
CA GLY A 184 -4.98 2.19 -24.14
C GLY A 184 -6.13 1.20 -24.38
N ILE A 185 -7.01 1.00 -23.40
CA ILE A 185 -8.20 0.14 -23.49
C ILE A 185 -9.44 0.86 -22.97
N SER A 186 -10.61 0.41 -23.41
CA SER A 186 -11.87 0.98 -22.92
C SER A 186 -12.08 0.72 -21.42
N ILE A 187 -12.82 1.62 -20.76
CA ILE A 187 -13.21 1.48 -19.34
C ILE A 187 -13.92 0.13 -19.09
N THR A 188 -14.86 -0.24 -19.96
CA THR A 188 -15.58 -1.52 -19.85
C THR A 188 -14.64 -2.72 -19.96
N GLU A 189 -13.65 -2.68 -20.86
CA GLU A 189 -12.66 -3.74 -20.96
C GLU A 189 -11.77 -3.81 -19.72
N TYR A 190 -11.36 -2.65 -19.19
CA TYR A 190 -10.58 -2.56 -17.96
C TYR A 190 -11.32 -3.17 -16.76
N ILE A 191 -12.58 -2.79 -16.55
CA ILE A 191 -13.45 -3.34 -15.49
C ILE A 191 -13.57 -4.86 -15.64
N ASN A 192 -13.85 -5.34 -16.84
CA ASN A 192 -13.98 -6.78 -17.09
C ASN A 192 -12.68 -7.53 -16.77
N ARG A 193 -11.51 -7.00 -17.14
CA ARG A 193 -10.23 -7.62 -16.79
C ARG A 193 -10.04 -7.69 -15.27
N LYS A 194 -10.32 -6.60 -14.55
CA LYS A 194 -10.21 -6.57 -13.09
C LYS A 194 -11.16 -7.54 -12.39
N ARG A 195 -12.42 -7.64 -12.84
CA ARG A 195 -13.37 -8.63 -12.33
C ARG A 195 -12.93 -10.08 -12.59
N ILE A 196 -12.31 -10.34 -13.74
CA ILE A 196 -11.75 -11.68 -14.03
C ILE A 196 -10.54 -12.00 -13.15
N GLU A 197 -9.69 -11.01 -12.84
CA GLU A 197 -8.60 -11.22 -11.87
C GLU A 197 -9.16 -11.51 -10.47
N GLU A 198 -10.13 -10.71 -10.01
CA GLU A 198 -10.79 -10.90 -8.71
C GLU A 198 -11.51 -12.26 -8.62
N SER A 199 -12.12 -12.71 -9.72
CA SER A 199 -12.82 -14.00 -9.74
C SER A 199 -11.91 -15.19 -9.47
N LYS A 200 -10.61 -15.09 -9.76
CA LYS A 200 -9.64 -16.14 -9.46
C LYS A 200 -9.57 -16.40 -7.96
N TYR A 201 -9.63 -15.37 -7.12
CA TYR A 201 -9.63 -15.52 -5.66
C TYR A 201 -10.81 -16.39 -5.20
N PHE A 202 -12.03 -16.06 -5.62
CA PHE A 202 -13.22 -16.84 -5.28
C PHE A 202 -13.19 -18.27 -5.85
N LEU A 203 -12.62 -18.46 -7.03
CA LEU A 203 -12.47 -19.80 -7.62
C LEU A 203 -11.52 -20.69 -6.82
N LEU A 204 -10.51 -20.11 -6.17
CA LEU A 204 -9.47 -20.83 -5.40
C LEU A 204 -9.85 -21.05 -3.93
N HIS A 205 -10.56 -20.10 -3.34
CA HIS A 205 -10.77 -20.03 -1.89
C HIS A 205 -12.24 -20.21 -1.46
N SER A 206 -13.13 -20.58 -2.39
CA SER A 206 -14.53 -20.85 -2.05
C SER A 206 -15.15 -21.94 -2.93
N ASP A 207 -16.15 -22.61 -2.37
CA ASP A 207 -17.00 -23.59 -3.06
C ASP A 207 -18.19 -22.97 -3.80
N LEU A 208 -18.22 -21.63 -3.94
CA LEU A 208 -19.32 -20.93 -4.59
C LEU A 208 -19.54 -21.46 -6.02
N PRO A 209 -20.80 -21.69 -6.44
CA PRO A 209 -21.10 -21.99 -7.83
C PRO A 209 -20.54 -20.93 -8.78
N ILE A 210 -20.10 -21.37 -9.97
CA ILE A 210 -19.53 -20.47 -10.98
C ILE A 210 -20.55 -19.40 -11.42
N SER A 211 -21.85 -19.74 -11.41
CA SER A 211 -22.97 -18.80 -11.62
C SER A 211 -22.98 -17.68 -10.60
N ASP A 212 -22.74 -18.02 -9.33
CA ASP A 212 -22.89 -17.11 -8.20
C ASP A 212 -21.70 -16.16 -8.15
N ILE A 213 -20.49 -16.67 -8.44
CA ILE A 213 -19.29 -15.83 -8.64
C ILE A 213 -19.51 -14.83 -9.79
N ALA A 214 -20.14 -15.26 -10.89
CA ALA A 214 -20.42 -14.36 -12.01
C ALA A 214 -21.39 -13.23 -11.60
N ILE A 215 -22.44 -13.55 -10.86
CA ILE A 215 -23.42 -12.57 -10.36
C ILE A 215 -22.77 -11.63 -9.34
N LEU A 216 -22.00 -12.17 -8.39
CA LEU A 216 -21.29 -11.43 -7.34
C LEU A 216 -20.35 -10.36 -7.94
N LEU A 217 -19.68 -10.70 -9.04
CA LEU A 217 -18.79 -9.78 -9.75
C LEU A 217 -19.53 -8.91 -10.78
N GLY A 218 -20.87 -8.90 -10.77
CA GLY A 218 -21.68 -8.03 -11.60
C GLY A 218 -21.64 -8.36 -13.10
N PHE A 219 -21.42 -9.62 -13.48
CA PHE A 219 -21.64 -10.08 -14.86
C PHE A 219 -23.12 -10.39 -15.09
N CYS A 220 -23.62 -10.14 -16.31
CA CYS A 220 -25.03 -10.35 -16.64
C CYS A 220 -25.46 -11.83 -16.66
N ASN A 221 -24.51 -12.75 -16.90
CA ASN A 221 -24.72 -14.20 -16.83
C ASN A 221 -23.39 -14.97 -16.82
N GLN A 222 -23.47 -16.24 -16.42
CA GLN A 222 -22.33 -17.16 -16.36
C GLN A 222 -21.68 -17.41 -17.73
N SER A 223 -22.45 -17.44 -18.83
CA SER A 223 -21.93 -17.70 -20.17
C SER A 223 -21.01 -16.59 -20.65
N TYR A 224 -21.40 -15.33 -20.41
CA TYR A 224 -20.59 -14.15 -20.72
C TYR A 224 -19.31 -14.12 -19.88
N TYR A 225 -19.44 -14.35 -18.57
CA TYR A 225 -18.31 -14.49 -17.66
C TYR A 225 -17.32 -15.56 -18.12
N THR A 226 -17.81 -16.78 -18.41
CA THR A 226 -16.97 -17.91 -18.85
C THR A 226 -16.21 -17.59 -20.13
N ARG A 227 -16.86 -16.93 -21.08
CA ARG A 227 -16.23 -16.49 -22.34
C ARG A 227 -15.11 -15.47 -22.09
N LEU A 228 -15.34 -14.47 -21.23
CA LEU A 228 -14.34 -13.47 -20.88
C LEU A 228 -13.19 -14.07 -20.07
N PHE A 229 -13.49 -14.94 -19.11
CA PHE A 229 -12.49 -15.63 -18.31
C PHE A 229 -11.57 -16.41 -19.23
N LYS A 230 -12.12 -17.24 -20.14
CA LYS A 230 -11.33 -17.98 -21.14
C LYS A 230 -10.52 -17.07 -22.06
N LYS A 231 -11.09 -15.92 -22.47
CA LYS A 231 -10.38 -14.94 -23.29
C LYS A 231 -9.12 -14.41 -22.60
N TYR A 232 -9.17 -14.14 -21.30
CA TYR A 232 -8.06 -13.51 -20.57
C TYR A 232 -7.12 -14.51 -19.88
N THR A 233 -7.57 -15.71 -19.56
CA THR A 233 -6.77 -16.71 -18.81
C THR A 233 -6.44 -17.95 -19.65
N SER A 234 -6.98 -18.06 -20.87
CA SER A 234 -6.90 -19.25 -21.75
C SER A 234 -7.56 -20.53 -21.18
N MET A 235 -8.21 -20.45 -20.02
CA MET A 235 -8.88 -21.59 -19.36
C MET A 235 -10.33 -21.22 -19.03
N THR A 236 -11.24 -22.19 -18.92
CA THR A 236 -12.56 -21.89 -18.34
C THR A 236 -12.46 -21.73 -16.81
N PRO A 237 -13.41 -21.03 -16.15
CA PRO A 237 -13.43 -20.92 -14.69
C PRO A 237 -13.39 -22.29 -13.99
N LEU A 238 -14.10 -23.28 -14.54
CA LEU A 238 -14.12 -24.66 -14.03
C LEU A 238 -12.76 -25.34 -14.19
N GLN A 239 -12.12 -25.20 -15.35
CA GLN A 239 -10.78 -25.74 -15.56
C GLN A 239 -9.75 -25.08 -14.63
N PHE A 240 -9.88 -23.77 -14.41
CA PHE A 240 -9.00 -23.02 -13.51
C PHE A 240 -9.18 -23.49 -12.06
N ARG A 241 -10.43 -23.60 -11.59
CA ARG A 241 -10.74 -24.17 -10.26
C ARG A 241 -10.16 -25.57 -10.13
N ASN A 242 -10.51 -26.51 -11.01
CA ASN A 242 -10.04 -27.89 -10.88
C ASN A 242 -8.50 -28.04 -10.88
N LYS A 243 -7.78 -27.13 -11.55
CA LYS A 243 -6.32 -27.17 -11.63
C LYS A 243 -5.63 -26.60 -10.39
N TYR A 244 -6.21 -25.57 -9.78
CA TYR A 244 -5.53 -24.76 -8.75
C TYR A 244 -6.24 -24.76 -7.40
N PHE A 245 -7.45 -25.30 -7.33
CA PHE A 245 -8.18 -25.50 -6.09
C PHE A 245 -7.43 -26.51 -5.25
N GLN A 246 -6.62 -26.01 -4.33
CA GLN A 246 -6.13 -26.80 -3.21
C GLN A 246 -7.34 -27.00 -2.32
N SER A 247 -7.89 -28.21 -2.33
CA SER A 247 -8.87 -28.61 -1.33
C SER A 247 -8.34 -28.18 0.03
N MET A 248 -9.08 -27.35 0.77
CA MET A 248 -8.95 -27.35 2.21
C MET A 248 -9.24 -28.79 2.65
N GLY A 249 -8.17 -29.54 2.85
CA GLY A 249 -8.23 -30.87 3.42
C GLY A 249 -8.96 -30.73 4.74
N THR A 250 -10.02 -31.51 4.86
CA THR A 250 -10.40 -32.20 6.09
C THR A 250 -9.18 -32.41 6.97
N ASN A 251 -9.06 -31.62 8.03
CA ASN A 251 -8.43 -32.08 9.26
C ASN A 251 -9.59 -32.39 10.19
N ASP A 252 -9.61 -33.66 10.58
CA ASP A 252 -10.50 -34.38 11.52
C ASP A 252 -11.28 -33.54 12.55
#